data_AF-A0A3M8R252-F1
#
_entry.id   AF-A0A3M8R252-F1
#
_cell.length_a   1.000
_cell.length_b   1.000
_cell.length_c   1.000
_cell.angle_alpha   90.00
_cell.angle_beta   90.00
_cell.angle_gamma   90.00
#
_symmetry.space_group_name_H-M   'P 1'
#
loop_
_entity.id
_entity.type
_entity.pdbx_description
1 polymer ?
#
loop_
_entity_poly.entity_id
_entity_poly.type
_entity_poly.pdbx_seq_one_letter_code
_entity_poly.pdbx_strand_id
1 'polypeptide(L)'
;MGGSEERMWKGLPAWPLLGALGTVILLNGLAWALLLGLRRLDAALLGIGALAYFFGLRHAFDADHIAAIDNVTRKLRQDGQKPVAVGLFFSLGHSTIVILLSLGLALAVRETERHMQFFERFGDVFGTTVSAAFLTLIGLINLYIFLRLWQVLRRCRRG
;
A
#
# COMPACT_ATOMS: atom_id res chain seq x y z
N MET A 1 27.37 -23.18 -15.65
CA MET A 1 27.20 -22.34 -14.45
C MET A 1 25.71 -21.97 -14.24
N GLY A 2 24.81 -22.97 -14.14
CA GLY A 2 23.34 -22.75 -14.15
C GLY A 2 22.58 -23.29 -12.94
N GLY A 3 23.24 -23.56 -11.82
CA GLY A 3 22.66 -24.32 -10.70
C GLY A 3 22.23 -23.51 -9.47
N SER A 4 22.45 -22.19 -9.43
CA SER A 4 22.10 -21.33 -8.28
C SER A 4 20.73 -20.67 -8.44
N GLU A 5 20.33 -20.31 -9.67
CA GLU A 5 19.06 -19.60 -9.93
C GLU A 5 17.84 -20.54 -9.84
N GLU A 6 17.95 -21.79 -10.28
CA GLU A 6 16.87 -22.79 -10.16
C GLU A 6 16.54 -23.17 -8.70
N ARG A 7 17.52 -23.04 -7.79
CA ARG A 7 17.35 -23.38 -6.36
C ARG A 7 16.58 -22.32 -5.59
N MET A 8 16.58 -21.08 -6.07
CA MET A 8 15.92 -19.95 -5.40
C MET A 8 14.39 -20.04 -5.45
N TRP A 9 13.84 -20.64 -6.52
CA TRP A 9 12.40 -20.82 -6.71
C TRP A 9 11.84 -22.12 -6.12
N LYS A 10 12.69 -23.14 -5.89
CA LYS A 10 12.28 -24.48 -5.43
C LYS A 10 12.12 -24.64 -3.90
N GLY A 11 12.05 -23.55 -3.13
CA GLY A 11 12.10 -23.63 -1.66
C GLY A 11 11.21 -22.66 -0.91
N LEU A 12 10.12 -22.17 -1.51
CA LEU A 12 9.08 -21.48 -0.74
C LEU A 12 8.09 -22.53 -0.23
N PRO A 13 7.98 -22.75 1.09
CA PRO A 13 6.87 -23.55 1.58
C PRO A 13 5.58 -22.80 1.21
N ALA A 14 4.54 -23.49 0.75
CA ALA A 14 3.30 -22.85 0.29
C ALA A 14 2.48 -22.25 1.46
N TRP A 15 2.70 -22.70 2.69
CA TRP A 15 1.89 -22.34 3.86
C TRP A 15 1.88 -20.84 4.26
N PRO A 16 2.98 -20.04 4.19
CA PRO A 16 2.93 -18.63 4.53
C PRO A 16 2.28 -17.78 3.44
N LEU A 17 2.39 -18.20 2.17
CA LEU A 17 1.66 -17.60 1.06
C LEU A 17 0.15 -17.85 1.21
N LEU A 18 -0.23 -19.10 1.47
CA LEU A 18 -1.62 -19.47 1.74
C LEU A 18 -2.16 -18.76 2.98
N GLY A 19 -1.34 -18.60 4.02
CA GLY A 19 -1.69 -17.82 5.21
C GLY A 19 -1.99 -16.36 4.86
N ALA A 20 -1.09 -15.68 4.16
CA ALA A 20 -1.27 -14.28 3.77
C ALA A 20 -2.50 -14.07 2.86
N LEU A 21 -2.66 -14.92 1.83
CA LEU A 21 -3.84 -14.91 0.95
C LEU A 21 -5.13 -15.19 1.72
N GLY A 22 -5.11 -16.19 2.60
CA GLY A 22 -6.23 -16.54 3.47
C GLY A 22 -6.64 -15.37 4.35
N THR A 23 -5.68 -14.68 4.98
CA THR A 23 -5.95 -13.48 5.78
C THR A 23 -6.63 -12.39 4.96
N VAL A 24 -6.13 -12.09 3.75
CA VAL A 24 -6.72 -11.06 2.89
C VAL A 24 -8.16 -11.40 2.50
N ILE A 25 -8.41 -12.64 2.07
CA ILE A 25 -9.75 -13.11 1.70
C ILE A 25 -10.71 -13.04 2.88
N LEU A 26 -10.26 -13.48 4.07
CA LEU A 26 -11.06 -13.45 5.29
C LEU A 26 -11.42 -12.01 5.70
N LEU A 27 -10.45 -11.10 5.70
CA LEU A 27 -10.71 -9.68 6.04
C LEU A 27 -11.66 -9.02 5.05
N ASN A 28 -11.52 -9.33 3.75
CA ASN A 28 -12.40 -8.80 2.72
C ASN A 28 -13.83 -9.33 2.87
N GLY A 29 -13.96 -10.65 3.07
CA GLY A 29 -15.26 -11.29 3.34
C GLY A 29 -15.93 -10.75 4.59
N LEU A 30 -15.17 -10.52 5.66
CA LEU A 30 -15.67 -9.90 6.89
C LEU A 30 -16.15 -8.47 6.65
N ALA A 31 -15.39 -7.66 5.91
CA ALA A 31 -15.78 -6.28 5.58
C ALA A 31 -17.11 -6.23 4.81
N TRP A 32 -17.27 -7.08 3.79
CA TRP A 32 -18.52 -7.16 3.03
C TRP A 32 -19.68 -7.73 3.86
N ALA A 33 -19.43 -8.73 4.70
CA ALA A 33 -20.44 -9.30 5.59
C ALA A 33 -20.95 -8.25 6.61
N LEU A 34 -20.05 -7.48 7.20
CA LEU A 34 -20.39 -6.36 8.09
C LEU A 34 -21.20 -5.29 7.34
N LEU A 35 -20.77 -4.92 6.13
CA LEU A 35 -21.48 -3.95 5.30
C LEU A 35 -22.91 -4.40 4.97
N LEU A 36 -23.09 -5.67 4.58
CA LEU A 36 -24.41 -6.26 4.35
C LEU A 36 -25.26 -6.32 5.64
N GLY A 37 -24.64 -6.52 6.80
CA GLY A 37 -25.30 -6.45 8.10
C GLY A 37 -25.84 -5.06 8.42
N LEU A 38 -25.08 -4.01 8.09
CA LEU A 38 -25.47 -2.60 8.30
C LEU A 38 -26.69 -2.17 7.48
N ARG A 39 -27.03 -2.90 6.41
CA ARG A 39 -28.26 -2.69 5.62
C ARG A 39 -29.52 -2.63 6.49
N ARG A 40 -29.56 -3.37 7.59
CA ARG A 40 -30.73 -3.42 8.49
C ARG A 40 -30.97 -2.11 9.25
N LEU A 41 -29.93 -1.28 9.38
CA LEU A 41 -30.00 0.01 10.06
C LEU A 41 -30.39 1.11 9.07
N ASP A 42 -29.71 1.17 7.93
CA ASP A 42 -30.00 2.13 6.85
C ASP A 42 -29.47 1.58 5.51
N ALA A 43 -30.31 1.61 4.49
CA ALA A 43 -29.94 1.19 3.14
C ALA A 43 -28.90 2.13 2.51
N ALA A 44 -28.85 3.41 2.91
CA ALA A 44 -27.88 4.38 2.41
C ALA A 44 -26.42 4.01 2.79
N LEU A 45 -26.22 3.32 3.92
CA LEU A 45 -24.91 2.88 4.38
C LEU A 45 -24.25 1.89 3.42
N LEU A 46 -25.05 1.12 2.65
CA LEU A 46 -24.51 0.24 1.61
C LEU A 46 -23.83 1.04 0.50
N GLY A 47 -24.45 2.14 0.06
CA GLY A 47 -23.90 3.00 -0.98
C GLY A 47 -22.62 3.70 -0.52
N ILE A 48 -22.66 4.29 0.68
CA ILE A 48 -21.49 4.98 1.27
C ILE A 48 -20.35 3.98 1.53
N GLY A 49 -20.66 2.80 2.08
CA GLY A 49 -19.65 1.77 2.33
C GLY A 49 -19.06 1.15 1.06
N ALA A 50 -19.87 0.96 0.01
CA ALA A 50 -19.37 0.54 -1.29
C ALA A 50 -18.44 1.58 -1.91
N LEU A 51 -18.81 2.87 -1.85
CA LEU A 51 -17.93 3.97 -2.30
C LEU A 51 -16.64 3.99 -1.51
N ALA A 52 -16.69 3.92 -0.18
CA ALA A 52 -15.51 3.87 0.68
C ALA A 52 -14.60 2.68 0.33
N TYR A 53 -15.18 1.50 0.06
CA TYR A 53 -14.44 0.33 -0.39
C TYR A 53 -13.72 0.58 -1.72
N PHE A 54 -14.41 1.12 -2.73
CA PHE A 54 -13.80 1.41 -4.03
C PHE A 54 -12.77 2.54 -3.98
N PHE A 55 -13.00 3.59 -3.19
CA PHE A 55 -12.01 4.64 -2.97
C PHE A 55 -10.77 4.10 -2.25
N GLY A 56 -10.93 3.25 -1.25
CA GLY A 56 -9.81 2.57 -0.60
C GLY A 56 -9.07 1.63 -1.55
N LEU A 57 -9.80 0.92 -2.42
CA LEU A 57 -9.22 0.02 -3.41
C LEU A 57 -8.43 0.79 -4.49
N ARG A 58 -8.92 1.97 -4.91
CA ARG A 58 -8.17 2.91 -5.76
C ARG A 58 -6.91 3.40 -5.06
N HIS A 59 -7.02 3.87 -3.82
CA HIS A 59 -5.91 4.35 -3.00
C HIS A 59 -4.82 3.28 -2.83
N ALA A 60 -5.20 2.01 -2.72
CA ALA A 60 -4.23 0.90 -2.65
C ALA A 60 -3.35 0.76 -3.91
N PHE A 61 -3.81 1.25 -5.06
CA PHE A 61 -3.08 1.21 -6.34
C PHE A 61 -2.28 2.48 -6.64
N ASP A 62 -2.21 3.43 -5.71
CA ASP A 62 -1.42 4.64 -5.90
C ASP A 62 0.09 4.31 -6.03
N ALA A 63 0.79 5.13 -6.80
CA ALA A 63 2.16 4.86 -7.23
C ALA A 63 3.16 4.81 -6.07
N ASP A 64 2.85 5.49 -4.96
CA ASP A 64 3.64 5.53 -3.74
C ASP A 64 3.67 4.16 -3.03
N HIS A 65 2.51 3.53 -2.89
CA HIS A 65 2.40 2.19 -2.31
C HIS A 65 3.16 1.16 -3.13
N ILE A 66 2.97 1.20 -4.46
CA ILE A 66 3.67 0.28 -5.38
C ILE A 66 5.19 0.50 -5.31
N ALA A 67 5.65 1.75 -5.33
CA ALA A 67 7.08 2.07 -5.27
C ALA A 67 7.70 1.68 -3.91
N ALA A 68 6.99 1.87 -2.80
CA ALA A 68 7.45 1.49 -1.48
C ALA A 68 7.59 -0.04 -1.35
N ILE A 69 6.56 -0.78 -1.75
CA ILE A 69 6.57 -2.25 -1.72
C ILE A 69 7.68 -2.78 -2.64
N ASP A 70 7.82 -2.26 -3.86
CA ASP A 70 8.88 -2.68 -4.78
C ASP A 70 10.28 -2.42 -4.20
N ASN A 71 10.53 -1.23 -3.66
CA ASN A 71 11.83 -0.88 -3.10
C ASN A 71 12.22 -1.79 -1.93
N VAL A 72 11.29 -2.05 -0.99
CA VAL A 72 11.53 -2.98 0.13
C VAL A 72 11.72 -4.40 -0.37
N THR A 73 10.89 -4.85 -1.31
CA THR A 73 10.99 -6.20 -1.91
C THR A 73 12.32 -6.39 -2.63
N ARG A 74 12.76 -5.40 -3.40
CA ARG A 74 14.04 -5.40 -4.12
C ARG A 74 15.21 -5.39 -3.14
N LYS A 75 15.15 -4.58 -2.09
CA LYS A 75 16.17 -4.53 -1.04
C LYS A 75 16.30 -5.88 -0.31
N LEU A 76 15.19 -6.47 0.14
CA LEU A 76 15.19 -7.77 0.80
C LEU A 76 15.73 -8.88 -0.11
N ARG A 77 15.38 -8.83 -1.40
CA ARG A 77 15.89 -9.79 -2.38
C ARG A 77 17.39 -9.62 -2.65
N GLN A 78 17.90 -8.39 -2.66
CA GLN A 78 19.35 -8.11 -2.75
C GLN A 78 20.10 -8.63 -1.52
N ASP A 79 19.48 -8.56 -0.34
CA ASP A 79 20.03 -9.08 0.91
C ASP A 79 19.83 -10.62 1.04
N GLY A 80 19.36 -11.31 -0.02
CA GLY A 80 19.18 -12.76 -0.05
C GLY A 80 17.92 -13.29 0.67
N GLN A 81 17.04 -12.40 1.14
CA GLN A 81 15.81 -12.76 1.83
C GLN A 81 14.63 -13.00 0.87
N LYS A 82 13.60 -13.68 1.37
CA LYS A 82 12.37 -14.00 0.62
C LYS A 82 11.23 -13.04 1.03
N PRO A 83 10.84 -12.06 0.19
CA PRO A 83 9.88 -11.03 0.57
C PRO A 83 8.42 -11.48 0.43
N VAL A 84 7.99 -12.51 1.17
CA VAL A 84 6.67 -13.15 0.99
C VAL A 84 5.51 -12.31 1.56
N ALA A 85 5.72 -11.63 2.69
CA ALA A 85 4.65 -10.94 3.43
C ALA A 85 4.81 -9.39 3.44
N VAL A 86 5.72 -8.84 2.64
CA VAL A 86 6.04 -7.40 2.64
C VAL A 86 4.79 -6.55 2.38
N GLY A 87 3.99 -6.92 1.38
CA GLY A 87 2.74 -6.21 1.08
C GLY A 87 1.71 -6.27 2.21
N LEU A 88 1.59 -7.42 2.90
CA LEU A 88 0.65 -7.56 4.01
C LEU A 88 1.03 -6.66 5.19
N PHE A 89 2.30 -6.66 5.59
CA PHE A 89 2.78 -5.80 6.68
C PHE A 89 2.77 -4.32 6.32
N PHE A 90 3.05 -3.97 5.06
CA PHE A 90 2.91 -2.60 4.56
C PHE A 90 1.46 -2.11 4.69
N SER A 91 0.50 -2.89 4.18
CA SER A 91 -0.92 -2.54 4.26
C SER A 91 -1.44 -2.48 5.70
N LEU A 92 -1.01 -3.38 6.59
CA LEU A 92 -1.34 -3.37 8.02
C LEU A 92 -0.83 -2.11 8.72
N GLY A 93 0.44 -1.76 8.51
CA GLY A 93 1.06 -0.57 9.10
C GLY A 93 0.39 0.72 8.61
N HIS A 94 0.23 0.87 7.29
CA HIS A 94 -0.42 2.04 6.69
C HIS A 94 -1.87 2.20 7.16
N SER A 95 -2.65 1.11 7.14
CA SER A 95 -4.05 1.14 7.60
C SER A 95 -4.17 1.50 9.08
N THR A 96 -3.23 1.08 9.92
CA THR A 96 -3.22 1.41 11.36
C THR A 96 -3.09 2.91 11.56
N ILE A 97 -2.13 3.55 10.88
CA ILE A 97 -1.93 5.01 10.97
C ILE A 97 -3.16 5.75 10.43
N VAL A 98 -3.72 5.31 9.29
CA VAL A 98 -4.93 5.93 8.72
C VAL A 98 -6.11 5.84 9.70
N ILE A 99 -6.37 4.66 10.28
CA ILE A 99 -7.47 4.48 11.25
C ILE A 99 -7.27 5.35 12.49
N LEU A 100 -6.06 5.40 13.04
CA LEU A 100 -5.75 6.23 14.22
C LEU A 100 -5.93 7.72 13.92
N LEU A 101 -5.44 8.19 12.77
CA LEU A 101 -5.60 9.58 12.35
C LEU A 101 -7.07 9.93 12.08
N SER A 102 -7.83 9.05 11.42
CA SER A 102 -9.26 9.26 11.18
C SER A 102 -10.06 9.30 12.49
N LEU A 103 -9.74 8.42 13.45
CA LEU A 103 -10.38 8.44 14.77
C LEU A 103 -10.01 9.71 15.54
N GLY A 104 -8.74 10.10 15.55
CA GLY A 104 -8.26 11.33 16.17
C GLY A 104 -8.96 12.56 15.57
N LEU A 105 -9.09 12.62 14.26
CA LEU A 105 -9.82 13.69 13.57
C LEU A 105 -11.31 13.68 13.93
N ALA A 106 -11.97 12.52 13.93
CA ALA A 106 -13.38 12.41 14.30
C ALA A 106 -13.66 12.89 15.74
N LEU A 107 -12.75 12.59 16.67
CA LEU A 107 -12.83 13.08 18.04
C LEU A 107 -12.56 14.59 18.13
N ALA A 108 -11.55 15.09 17.40
CA ALA A 108 -11.24 16.51 17.37
C ALA A 108 -12.39 17.36 16.78
N VAL A 109 -13.02 16.87 15.70
CA VAL A 109 -14.17 17.52 15.03
C VAL A 109 -15.38 17.59 15.95
N ARG A 110 -15.61 16.56 16.77
CA ARG A 110 -16.71 16.58 17.75
C ARG A 110 -16.54 17.66 18.81
N GLU A 111 -15.29 17.99 19.16
CA GLU A 111 -14.99 18.81 20.33
C GLU A 111 -14.62 20.27 20.03
N THR A 112 -14.51 20.65 18.75
CA THR A 112 -14.11 22.01 18.37
C THR A 112 -15.02 22.60 17.29
N GLU A 113 -15.88 23.53 17.68
CA GLU A 113 -16.51 24.44 16.73
C GLU A 113 -15.59 25.65 16.43
N ARG A 114 -15.42 25.96 15.13
CA ARG A 114 -14.95 27.23 14.53
C ARG A 114 -13.52 27.35 13.97
N HIS A 115 -12.57 26.43 14.18
CA HIS A 115 -11.23 26.53 13.55
C HIS A 115 -10.83 25.35 12.65
N MET A 116 -11.72 24.39 12.42
CA MET A 116 -11.38 23.14 11.73
C MET A 116 -11.08 23.30 10.22
N GLN A 117 -11.74 24.25 9.54
CA GLN A 117 -11.51 24.49 8.11
C GLN A 117 -10.08 24.96 7.80
N PHE A 118 -9.43 25.67 8.74
CA PHE A 118 -8.04 26.09 8.58
C PHE A 118 -7.10 24.89 8.73
N PHE A 119 -7.32 24.03 9.71
CA PHE A 119 -6.51 22.82 9.93
C PHE A 119 -6.67 21.79 8.81
N GLU A 120 -7.89 21.59 8.30
CA GLU A 120 -8.13 20.70 7.14
C GLU A 120 -7.40 21.20 5.89
N ARG A 121 -7.57 22.47 5.51
CA ARG A 121 -6.90 23.03 4.33
C ARG A 121 -5.38 23.05 4.48
N PHE A 122 -4.89 23.39 5.66
CA PHE A 122 -3.45 23.39 5.93
C PHE A 122 -2.89 21.97 5.87
N GLY A 123 -3.57 21.00 6.48
CA GLY A 123 -3.18 19.59 6.45
C GLY A 123 -3.21 19.00 5.04
N ASP A 124 -4.22 19.34 4.25
CA ASP A 124 -4.36 18.87 2.86
C ASP A 124 -3.23 19.43 1.98
N VAL A 125 -2.98 20.75 2.02
CA VAL A 125 -1.92 21.39 1.23
C VAL A 125 -0.52 20.97 1.69
N PHE A 126 -0.27 20.92 3.00
CA PHE A 126 1.03 20.53 3.54
C PHE A 126 1.30 19.05 3.27
N GLY A 127 0.32 18.18 3.54
CA GLY A 127 0.40 16.75 3.29
C GLY A 127 0.66 16.45 1.81
N THR A 128 -0.12 17.04 0.90
CA THR A 128 0.06 16.86 -0.55
C THR A 128 1.41 17.38 -1.02
N THR A 129 1.86 18.55 -0.55
CA THR A 129 3.16 19.13 -0.95
C THR A 129 4.34 18.25 -0.50
N VAL A 130 4.36 17.85 0.78
CA VAL A 130 5.44 17.00 1.32
C VAL A 130 5.43 15.63 0.63
N SER A 131 4.25 15.05 0.44
CA SER A 131 4.10 13.76 -0.24
C SER A 131 4.55 13.85 -1.71
N ALA A 132 4.11 14.88 -2.44
CA ALA A 132 4.50 15.09 -3.84
C ALA A 132 6.02 15.26 -3.99
N ALA A 133 6.66 16.02 -3.10
CA ALA A 133 8.11 16.21 -3.11
C ALA A 133 8.86 14.88 -2.89
N PHE A 134 8.46 14.13 -1.87
CA PHE A 134 9.08 12.85 -1.53
C PHE A 134 8.91 11.79 -2.62
N LEU A 135 7.71 11.69 -3.20
CA LEU A 135 7.41 10.75 -4.27
C LEU A 135 8.13 11.09 -5.57
N THR A 136 8.22 12.39 -5.88
CA THR A 136 9.01 12.85 -7.02
C THR A 136 10.47 12.47 -6.86
N LEU A 137 11.03 12.65 -5.66
CA LEU A 137 12.42 12.29 -5.37
C LEU A 137 12.67 10.78 -5.54
N ILE A 138 11.84 9.93 -4.93
CA ILE A 138 11.97 8.47 -5.07
C ILE A 138 11.76 8.05 -6.53
N GLY A 139 10.78 8.63 -7.22
CA GLY A 139 10.52 8.40 -8.63
C GLY A 139 11.74 8.70 -9.50
N LEU A 140 12.41 9.82 -9.27
CA LEU A 140 13.65 10.20 -9.98
C LEU A 140 14.79 9.22 -9.69
N ILE A 141 14.97 8.80 -8.44
CA ILE A 141 16.00 7.81 -8.07
C ILE A 141 15.73 6.47 -8.77
N ASN A 142 14.48 6.00 -8.73
CA ASN A 142 14.08 4.74 -9.38
C ASN A 142 14.26 4.81 -10.91
N LEU A 143 13.91 5.95 -11.53
CA LEU A 143 14.13 6.18 -12.96
C LEU A 143 15.61 6.16 -13.32
N TYR A 144 16.47 6.80 -12.52
CA TYR A 144 17.91 6.79 -12.74
C TYR A 144 18.49 5.36 -12.69
N ILE A 145 18.11 4.56 -11.69
CA ILE A 145 18.54 3.16 -11.58
C ILE A 145 18.06 2.35 -12.79
N PHE A 146 16.81 2.57 -13.23
CA PHE A 146 16.25 1.92 -14.41
C PHE A 146 17.05 2.23 -15.68
N LEU A 147 17.36 3.50 -15.94
CA LEU A 147 18.14 3.90 -17.12
C LEU A 147 19.54 3.27 -17.12
N ARG A 148 20.19 3.18 -15.96
CA ARG A 148 21.49 2.52 -15.80
C ARG A 148 21.41 1.02 -16.13
N LEU A 149 20.42 0.32 -15.59
CA LEU A 149 20.17 -1.10 -15.88
C LEU A 149 19.86 -1.33 -17.37
N TRP A 150 19.04 -0.46 -17.96
CA TRP A 150 18.68 -0.53 -19.38
C TRP A 150 19.91 -0.39 -20.30
N GLN A 151 20.81 0.53 -19.98
CA GLN A 151 22.06 0.70 -20.73
C GLN A 151 22.98 -0.52 -20.65
N VAL A 152 23.05 -1.19 -19.49
CA VAL A 152 23.81 -2.43 -19.34
C VAL A 152 23.18 -3.55 -20.18
N LEU A 153 21.86 -3.71 -20.11
CA LEU A 153 21.13 -4.71 -20.89
C LEU A 153 21.32 -4.51 -22.41
N ARG A 154 21.27 -3.25 -22.88
CA ARG A 154 21.53 -2.92 -24.29
C ARG A 154 22.96 -3.24 -24.73
N ARG A 155 23.96 -3.10 -23.86
CA ARG A 155 25.35 -3.48 -24.16
C ARG A 155 25.50 -4.99 -24.28
N CYS A 156 24.88 -5.77 -23.39
CA CYS A 156 24.90 -7.23 -23.45
C CYS A 156 24.14 -7.82 -24.65
N ARG A 157 23.18 -7.10 -25.25
CA ARG A 157 22.46 -7.55 -26.46
C ARG A 157 23.16 -7.19 -27.78
N ARG A 158 24.20 -6.35 -27.74
CA ARG A 158 24.91 -5.85 -28.93
C ARG A 158 26.34 -6.40 -29.07
N GLY A 159 26.81 -7.18 -28.10
CA GLY A 159 27.97 -8.05 -28.21
C GLY A 159 27.53 -9.51 -28.12
#